data_AF-A0AAV1M2T5-F1
#
_entry.id   AF-A0AAV1M2T5-F1
#
_cell.length_a   1.000
_cell.length_b   1.000
_cell.length_c   1.000
_cell.angle_alpha   90.00
_cell.angle_beta   90.00
_cell.angle_gamma   90.00
#
_symmetry.space_group_name_H-M   'P 1'
#
loop_
_entity.id
_entity.type
_entity.pdbx_description
1 polymer ?
#
loop_
_entity_poly.entity_id
_entity_poly.type
_entity_poly.pdbx_seq_one_letter_code
_entity_poly.pdbx_strand_id
1 'polypeptide(L)'
;MHRNYKTQRSSIQKEAATYDVYAKIFNTEFNVSFFIPKKDQCDLCESFKNAVGEDKDKLLPEYNLHQKEKQLSRSEKSKDIEICNEPNSNNLVAIYDLQAVMPVPTGESSAFFYRSKLNCLNFTVSDLKNKNTICYFWHEGLGNRGAVEIGSCIFKFLEKVALDTPHIDVVFYSDNCCGQQKNRYIFSMYAYAVRTLPIHSITHKFLIRGHTQNKGDNAHSIIEKAIKSAKKSGPIYVPDQYVQLIRNAKKKGKPYVVHELNFTDFIDWKDLADQLAVNFYKNLNGDNVRLSDIRVIKFVKGSDVYSYKTSYEDTAEWIQCIIHTGPKRRNRKNQTAEILVKKAYNAKLCISERKKEDLLHLINSNIIPKYYEPFYNSLF
;
A
#
# COMPACT_ATOMS: atom_id res chain seq x y z
N MET A 1 21.05 -14.92 -5.79
CA MET A 1 22.47 -14.60 -6.00
C MET A 1 23.27 -15.79 -6.52
N HIS A 2 23.37 -16.92 -5.78
CA HIS A 2 24.11 -18.11 -6.26
C HIS A 2 23.63 -18.66 -7.62
N ARG A 3 22.31 -18.67 -7.88
CA ARG A 3 21.77 -19.06 -9.21
C ARG A 3 22.32 -18.19 -10.35
N ASN A 4 22.31 -16.86 -10.19
CA ASN A 4 22.85 -15.94 -11.20
C ASN A 4 24.37 -16.09 -11.37
N TYR A 5 25.10 -16.30 -10.26
CA TYR A 5 26.53 -16.63 -10.30
C TYR A 5 26.79 -17.91 -11.10
N LYS A 6 25.99 -18.96 -10.86
CA LYS A 6 26.07 -20.23 -11.62
C LYS A 6 25.81 -20.01 -13.11
N THR A 7 24.78 -19.24 -13.45
CA THR A 7 24.46 -18.89 -14.85
C THR A 7 25.61 -18.12 -15.52
N GLN A 8 26.20 -17.12 -14.84
CA GLN A 8 27.35 -16.36 -15.36
C GLN A 8 28.62 -17.20 -15.50
N ARG A 9 28.88 -18.13 -14.58
CA ARG A 9 30.01 -19.06 -14.66
C ARG A 9 29.84 -20.03 -15.84
N SER A 10 28.62 -20.53 -16.04
CA SER A 10 28.29 -21.38 -17.18
C SER A 10 28.44 -20.66 -18.52
N SER A 11 28.05 -19.38 -18.61
CA SER A 11 28.22 -18.60 -19.86
C SER A 11 29.68 -18.35 -20.24
N ILE A 12 30.62 -18.47 -19.31
CA ILE A 12 32.06 -18.38 -19.55
C ILE A 12 32.77 -19.74 -19.48
N GLN A 13 32.02 -20.85 -19.56
CA GLN A 13 32.52 -22.24 -19.52
C GLN A 13 33.41 -22.55 -18.30
N LYS A 14 33.11 -21.98 -17.14
CA LYS A 14 33.82 -22.30 -15.89
C LYS A 14 32.90 -22.99 -14.89
N GLU A 15 33.45 -23.92 -14.11
CA GLU A 15 32.71 -24.58 -13.04
C GLU A 15 32.28 -23.60 -11.96
N ALA A 16 31.03 -23.67 -11.52
CA ALA A 16 30.54 -22.87 -10.41
C ALA A 16 30.82 -23.58 -9.09
N ALA A 17 31.28 -22.82 -8.09
CA ALA A 17 31.39 -23.32 -6.73
C ALA A 17 30.03 -23.82 -6.20
N THR A 18 30.06 -24.84 -5.33
CA THR A 18 28.87 -25.33 -4.62
C THR A 18 28.26 -24.21 -3.78
N TYR A 19 26.97 -24.34 -3.46
CA TYR A 19 26.27 -23.33 -2.67
C TYR A 19 26.95 -23.11 -1.32
N ASP A 20 27.43 -24.18 -0.68
CA ASP A 20 28.04 -24.09 0.66
C ASP A 20 29.37 -23.34 0.65
N VAL A 21 30.22 -23.57 -0.37
CA VAL A 21 31.47 -22.83 -0.54
C VAL A 21 31.17 -21.36 -0.86
N TYR A 22 30.21 -21.11 -1.76
CA TYR A 22 29.75 -19.76 -2.08
C TYR A 22 29.20 -19.04 -0.84
N ALA A 23 28.39 -19.74 -0.04
CA ALA A 23 27.78 -19.19 1.15
C ALA A 23 28.82 -18.89 2.24
N LYS A 24 29.75 -19.82 2.47
CA LYS A 24 30.85 -19.68 3.43
C LYS A 24 31.70 -18.46 3.10
N ILE A 25 32.22 -18.35 1.88
CA ILE A 25 33.07 -17.23 1.45
C ILE A 25 32.36 -15.89 1.67
N PHE A 26 31.12 -15.75 1.22
CA PHE A 26 30.38 -14.51 1.40
C PHE A 26 30.08 -14.19 2.87
N ASN A 27 29.75 -15.20 3.69
CA ASN A 27 29.50 -15.01 5.11
C ASN A 27 30.77 -14.68 5.91
N THR A 28 31.92 -15.31 5.60
CA THR A 28 33.13 -15.21 6.43
C THR A 28 34.17 -14.22 5.90
N GLU A 29 34.33 -14.11 4.58
CA GLU A 29 35.37 -13.26 3.98
C GLU A 29 34.82 -11.88 3.58
N PHE A 30 33.56 -11.83 3.12
CA PHE A 30 32.90 -10.58 2.73
C PHE A 30 31.95 -10.04 3.81
N ASN A 31 31.69 -10.81 4.87
CA ASN A 31 30.75 -10.47 5.94
C ASN A 31 29.33 -10.13 5.43
N VAL A 32 28.93 -10.74 4.32
CA VAL A 32 27.62 -10.61 3.68
C VAL A 32 26.79 -11.83 4.02
N SER A 33 25.92 -11.71 5.03
CA SER A 33 25.00 -12.79 5.37
C SER A 33 23.85 -12.92 4.37
N PHE A 34 23.57 -14.15 3.93
CA PHE A 34 22.38 -14.45 3.14
C PHE A 34 21.16 -14.49 4.05
N PHE A 35 20.58 -13.32 4.32
CA PHE A 35 19.30 -13.23 4.98
C PHE A 35 18.23 -13.84 4.08
N ILE A 36 17.68 -14.99 4.48
CA ILE A 36 16.43 -15.52 3.93
C ILE A 36 15.33 -14.68 4.59
N PRO A 37 14.59 -13.83 3.85
CA PRO A 37 13.46 -13.14 4.43
C PRO A 37 12.51 -14.19 5.02
N LYS A 38 12.15 -14.04 6.29
CA LYS A 38 10.99 -14.75 6.83
C LYS A 38 9.82 -14.31 5.96
N LYS A 39 9.33 -15.21 5.12
CA LYS A 39 8.14 -14.93 4.30
C LYS A 39 6.97 -14.95 5.27
N ASP A 40 6.11 -13.93 5.20
CA ASP A 40 4.78 -14.07 5.77
C ASP A 40 4.16 -15.33 5.18
N GLN A 41 3.83 -16.26 6.06
CA GLN A 41 3.28 -17.53 5.64
C GLN A 41 1.81 -17.29 5.30
N CYS A 42 1.41 -17.71 4.10
CA CYS A 42 0.00 -17.67 3.73
C CYS A 42 -0.76 -18.66 4.59
N ASP A 43 -1.76 -18.18 5.34
CA ASP A 43 -2.59 -19.00 6.23
C ASP A 43 -3.16 -20.23 5.52
N LEU A 44 -3.59 -20.09 4.26
CA LEU A 44 -4.12 -21.19 3.45
C LEU A 44 -3.05 -22.21 3.05
N CYS A 45 -1.82 -21.75 2.78
CA CYS A 45 -0.73 -22.68 2.49
C CYS A 45 -0.24 -23.38 3.76
N GLU A 46 -0.23 -22.69 4.89
CA GLU A 46 0.17 -23.26 6.18
C GLU A 46 -0.89 -24.23 6.70
N SER A 47 -2.18 -23.92 6.54
CA SER A 47 -3.28 -24.84 6.86
C SER A 47 -3.21 -26.11 6.01
N PHE A 48 -3.03 -25.99 4.69
CA PHE A 48 -2.87 -27.14 3.81
C PHE A 48 -1.62 -27.98 4.13
N LYS A 49 -0.52 -27.32 4.52
CA LYS A 49 0.71 -28.00 4.94
C LYS A 49 0.50 -28.83 6.21
N ASN A 50 -0.26 -28.30 7.16
CA ASN A 50 -0.53 -28.93 8.45
C ASN A 50 -1.67 -29.96 8.39
N ALA A 51 -2.52 -29.92 7.37
CA ALA A 51 -3.61 -30.87 7.17
C ALA A 51 -3.09 -32.28 6.80
N VAL A 52 -3.80 -33.30 7.27
CA VAL A 52 -3.51 -34.74 7.04
C VAL A 52 -4.79 -35.49 6.68
N GLY A 53 -4.66 -36.59 5.93
CA GLY A 53 -5.79 -37.43 5.52
C GLY A 53 -6.88 -36.65 4.79
N GLU A 54 -8.14 -36.92 5.14
CA GLU A 54 -9.32 -36.32 4.49
C GLU A 54 -9.36 -34.79 4.55
N ASP A 55 -8.80 -34.16 5.60
CA ASP A 55 -8.80 -32.71 5.71
C ASP A 55 -7.87 -32.07 4.67
N LYS A 56 -6.80 -32.76 4.30
CA LYS A 56 -5.92 -32.32 3.22
C LYS A 56 -6.60 -32.42 1.86
N ASP A 57 -7.37 -33.49 1.64
CA ASP A 57 -8.12 -33.70 0.40
C ASP A 57 -9.22 -32.66 0.22
N LYS A 58 -9.90 -32.26 1.30
CA LYS A 58 -10.89 -31.16 1.29
C LYS A 58 -10.27 -29.81 0.93
N LEU A 59 -9.04 -29.54 1.39
CA LEU A 59 -8.34 -28.28 1.14
C LEU A 59 -7.61 -28.25 -0.22
N LEU A 60 -7.37 -29.40 -0.85
CA LEU A 60 -6.60 -29.53 -2.08
C LEU A 60 -7.13 -28.68 -3.25
N PRO A 61 -8.45 -28.62 -3.54
CA PRO A 61 -8.98 -27.81 -4.63
C PRO A 61 -8.71 -26.31 -4.42
N GLU A 62 -8.96 -25.81 -3.20
CA GLU A 62 -8.75 -24.40 -2.85
C GLU A 62 -7.27 -24.04 -2.87
N TYR A 63 -6.40 -24.93 -2.37
CA TYR A 63 -4.96 -24.78 -2.43
C TYR A 63 -4.44 -24.71 -3.87
N ASN A 64 -4.89 -25.61 -4.75
CA ASN A 64 -4.47 -25.62 -6.15
C ASN A 64 -4.92 -24.36 -6.88
N LEU A 65 -6.17 -23.92 -6.67
CA LEU A 65 -6.69 -22.69 -7.22
C LEU A 65 -5.88 -21.47 -6.75
N HIS A 66 -5.62 -21.38 -5.45
CA HIS A 66 -4.82 -20.30 -4.85
C HIS A 66 -3.41 -20.22 -5.44
N GLN A 67 -2.76 -21.38 -5.64
CA GLN A 67 -1.42 -21.45 -6.23
C GLN A 67 -1.43 -21.09 -7.72
N LYS A 68 -2.48 -21.46 -8.46
CA LYS A 68 -2.70 -21.05 -9.86
C LYS A 68 -2.88 -19.54 -9.96
N GLU A 69 -3.82 -18.97 -9.21
CA GLU A 69 -4.09 -17.52 -9.17
C GLU A 69 -2.86 -16.70 -8.78
N LYS A 70 -2.05 -17.21 -7.85
CA LYS A 70 -0.77 -16.59 -7.47
C LYS A 70 0.21 -16.54 -8.64
N GLN A 71 0.34 -17.60 -9.41
CA GLN A 71 1.23 -17.63 -10.58
C GLN A 71 0.71 -16.65 -11.65
N LEU A 72 -0.59 -16.69 -11.94
CA LEU A 72 -1.24 -15.80 -12.91
C LEU A 72 -1.09 -14.33 -12.52
N SER A 73 -1.36 -13.97 -11.26
CA SER A 73 -1.18 -12.61 -10.75
C SER A 73 0.26 -12.09 -10.90
N ARG A 74 1.26 -12.97 -10.73
CA ARG A 74 2.67 -12.61 -10.92
C ARG A 74 3.01 -12.41 -12.39
N SER A 75 2.53 -13.29 -13.27
CA SER A 75 2.70 -13.15 -14.70
C SER A 75 2.05 -11.87 -15.21
N GLU A 76 0.82 -11.58 -14.77
CA GLU A 76 0.10 -10.35 -15.09
C GLU A 76 0.89 -9.10 -14.68
N LYS A 77 1.48 -9.10 -13.48
CA LYS A 77 2.33 -8.00 -13.01
C LYS A 77 3.58 -7.83 -13.86
N SER A 78 4.20 -8.90 -14.30
CA SER A 78 5.34 -8.82 -15.21
C SER A 78 4.92 -8.25 -16.57
N LYS A 79 3.81 -8.72 -17.14
CA LYS A 79 3.25 -8.20 -18.40
C LYS A 79 2.97 -6.70 -18.32
N ASP A 80 2.30 -6.22 -17.27
CA ASP A 80 2.04 -4.78 -17.10
C ASP A 80 3.33 -3.96 -17.00
N ILE A 81 4.35 -4.48 -16.31
CA ILE A 81 5.66 -3.82 -16.21
C ILE A 81 6.34 -3.78 -17.58
N GLU A 82 6.26 -4.85 -18.36
CA GLU A 82 6.80 -4.91 -19.72
C GLU A 82 6.14 -3.86 -20.62
N ILE A 83 4.80 -3.83 -20.67
CA ILE A 83 4.00 -2.84 -21.42
C ILE A 83 4.35 -1.40 -20.99
N CYS A 84 4.52 -1.18 -19.69
CA CYS A 84 4.90 0.13 -19.15
C CYS A 84 6.29 0.59 -19.60
N ASN A 85 7.21 -0.35 -19.86
CA ASN A 85 8.57 -0.06 -20.32
C ASN A 85 8.70 0.09 -21.84
N GLU A 86 7.65 -0.20 -22.61
CA GLU A 86 7.67 -0.03 -24.06
C GLU A 86 7.89 1.45 -24.44
N PRO A 87 8.63 1.72 -25.53
CA PRO A 87 8.78 3.07 -26.06
C PRO A 87 7.42 3.68 -26.38
N ASN A 88 7.17 4.93 -25.97
CA ASN A 88 5.90 5.65 -26.14
C ASN A 88 4.70 5.09 -25.38
N SER A 89 4.89 4.14 -24.46
CA SER A 89 3.82 3.66 -23.59
C SER A 89 3.32 4.76 -22.65
N ASN A 90 2.02 5.05 -22.73
CA ASN A 90 1.33 5.98 -21.83
C ASN A 90 0.72 5.25 -20.62
N ASN A 91 1.43 4.23 -20.12
CA ASN A 91 1.04 3.45 -18.96
C ASN A 91 1.94 3.78 -17.77
N LEU A 92 1.36 3.87 -16.60
CA LEU A 92 2.04 3.93 -15.31
C LEU A 92 1.67 2.70 -14.50
N VAL A 93 2.66 1.96 -14.04
CA VAL A 93 2.45 0.86 -13.08
C VAL A 93 3.01 1.29 -11.73
N ALA A 94 2.12 1.43 -10.76
CA ALA A 94 2.45 1.83 -9.41
C ALA A 94 2.01 0.79 -8.40
N ILE A 95 2.77 0.67 -7.32
CA ILE A 95 2.44 -0.21 -6.20
C ILE A 95 2.29 0.67 -4.98
N TYR A 96 1.22 0.46 -4.23
CA TYR A 96 1.09 1.12 -2.95
C TYR A 96 0.90 0.15 -1.80
N ASP A 97 1.45 0.53 -0.65
CA ASP A 97 1.40 -0.25 0.57
C ASP A 97 1.52 0.65 1.82
N LEU A 98 0.93 0.20 2.92
CA LEU A 98 1.00 0.90 4.20
C LEU A 98 1.98 0.17 5.13
N GLN A 99 3.07 0.86 5.48
CA GLN A 99 4.09 0.32 6.37
C GLN A 99 3.51 -0.07 7.73
N ALA A 100 4.16 -1.02 8.40
CA ALA A 100 3.90 -1.31 9.80
C ALA A 100 3.94 -0.03 10.65
N VAL A 101 3.05 0.04 11.64
CA VAL A 101 2.92 1.22 12.51
C VAL A 101 4.26 1.52 13.18
N MET A 102 4.67 2.79 13.16
CA MET A 102 5.92 3.26 13.73
C MET A 102 5.61 4.05 15.02
N PRO A 103 5.74 3.44 16.20
CA PRO A 103 5.38 4.10 17.45
C PRO A 103 6.48 5.07 17.92
N VAL A 104 6.07 6.22 18.46
CA VAL A 104 6.96 7.23 19.05
C VAL A 104 6.44 7.64 20.45
N PRO A 105 7.30 7.76 21.47
CA PRO A 105 8.75 7.56 21.43
C PRO A 105 9.15 6.07 21.32
N THR A 106 10.32 5.79 20.76
CA THR A 106 10.93 4.45 20.79
C THR A 106 12.44 4.52 21.05
N GLY A 107 12.95 3.61 21.85
CA GLY A 107 14.37 3.48 22.17
C GLY A 107 14.63 2.19 22.95
N GLU A 108 15.73 2.17 23.70
CA GLU A 108 16.11 1.02 24.54
C GLU A 108 15.55 1.10 25.97
N SER A 109 15.01 2.26 26.39
CA SER A 109 14.37 2.40 27.70
C SER A 109 13.20 1.43 27.87
N SER A 110 13.21 0.67 28.97
CA SER A 110 12.19 -0.32 29.30
C SER A 110 10.78 0.30 29.37
N ALA A 111 10.67 1.56 29.79
CA ALA A 111 9.39 2.27 29.86
C ALA A 111 8.68 2.38 28.51
N PHE A 112 9.41 2.43 27.40
CA PHE A 112 8.82 2.49 26.05
C PHE A 112 8.12 1.18 25.64
N PHE A 113 8.36 0.08 26.34
CA PHE A 113 7.69 -1.20 26.04
C PHE A 113 6.33 -1.33 26.73
N TYR A 114 6.17 -0.72 27.91
CA TYR A 114 4.97 -0.88 28.74
C TYR A 114 3.97 0.28 28.65
N ARG A 115 4.38 1.41 28.07
CA ARG A 115 3.56 2.62 27.94
C ARG A 115 3.00 2.77 26.53
N SER A 116 1.80 3.33 26.45
CA SER A 116 1.16 3.69 25.18
C SER A 116 1.99 4.76 24.47
N LYS A 117 2.13 4.61 23.14
CA LYS A 117 2.92 5.49 22.29
C LYS A 117 2.05 6.12 21.22
N LEU A 118 2.49 7.25 20.69
CA LEU A 118 1.89 7.89 19.54
C LEU A 118 2.22 7.07 18.28
N ASN A 119 1.20 6.70 17.52
CA ASN A 119 1.37 5.93 16.31
C ASN A 119 1.65 6.85 15.11
N CYS A 120 2.78 6.62 14.44
CA CYS A 120 3.08 7.21 13.13
C CYS A 120 2.80 6.20 12.02
N LEU A 121 2.34 6.72 10.88
CA LEU A 121 1.91 5.98 9.71
C LEU A 121 2.70 6.48 8.50
N ASN A 122 3.10 5.54 7.64
CA ASN A 122 3.80 5.83 6.40
C ASN A 122 3.19 5.00 5.28
N PHE A 123 2.51 5.67 4.35
CA PHE A 123 1.94 5.05 3.17
C PHE A 123 2.83 5.34 1.97
N THR A 124 3.24 4.30 1.25
CA THR A 124 4.14 4.44 0.11
C THR A 124 3.43 4.18 -1.20
N VAL A 125 3.71 4.99 -2.21
CA VAL A 125 3.32 4.75 -3.60
C VAL A 125 4.59 4.74 -4.44
N SER A 126 4.89 3.59 -5.04
CA SER A 126 6.11 3.32 -5.80
C SER A 126 5.81 3.14 -7.28
N ASP A 127 6.28 4.06 -8.10
CA ASP A 127 6.32 3.94 -9.56
C ASP A 127 7.40 2.92 -9.95
N LEU A 128 6.99 1.87 -10.64
CA LEU A 128 7.86 0.76 -11.03
C LEU A 128 8.77 1.07 -12.21
N LYS A 129 8.38 1.99 -13.10
CA LYS A 129 9.13 2.43 -14.28
C LYS A 129 10.24 3.38 -13.86
N ASN A 130 9.86 4.48 -13.21
CA ASN A 130 10.81 5.53 -12.81
C ASN A 130 11.59 5.19 -11.52
N LYS A 131 11.24 4.08 -10.86
CA LYS A 131 11.82 3.63 -9.58
C LYS A 131 11.76 4.73 -8.52
N ASN A 132 10.70 5.53 -8.57
CA ASN A 132 10.42 6.61 -7.64
C ASN A 132 9.41 6.13 -6.59
N THR A 133 9.65 6.47 -5.34
CA THR A 133 8.76 6.12 -4.24
C THR A 133 8.43 7.38 -3.47
N ILE A 134 7.14 7.66 -3.37
CA ILE A 134 6.58 8.75 -2.59
C ILE A 134 6.05 8.15 -1.29
N CYS A 135 6.41 8.76 -0.17
CA CYS A 135 6.01 8.41 1.18
C CYS A 135 5.07 9.50 1.70
N TYR A 136 3.88 9.13 2.13
CA TYR A 136 2.92 9.99 2.78
C TYR A 136 2.94 9.66 4.28
N PHE A 137 3.38 10.62 5.09
CA PHE A 137 3.65 10.41 6.50
C PHE A 137 2.71 11.25 7.37
N TRP A 138 2.10 10.64 8.38
CA TRP A 138 1.30 11.34 9.39
C TRP A 138 1.32 10.58 10.71
N HIS A 139 0.90 11.23 11.80
CA HIS A 139 0.63 10.55 13.07
C HIS A 139 -0.88 10.49 13.34
N GLU A 140 -1.29 9.61 14.26
CA GLU A 140 -2.71 9.34 14.54
C GLU A 140 -3.50 10.57 15.05
N GLY A 141 -2.82 11.62 15.50
CA GLY A 141 -3.44 12.91 15.86
C GLY A 141 -3.80 13.77 14.65
N LEU A 142 -3.37 13.40 13.44
CA LEU A 142 -3.67 14.11 12.18
C LEU A 142 -4.65 13.33 11.30
N GLY A 143 -4.63 12.00 11.37
CA GLY A 143 -5.50 11.16 10.56
C GLY A 143 -5.47 9.71 11.01
N ASN A 144 -6.52 8.96 10.66
CA ASN A 144 -6.64 7.55 11.02
C ASN A 144 -5.81 6.64 10.08
N ARG A 145 -6.08 5.34 10.09
CA ARG A 145 -5.40 4.30 9.30
C ARG A 145 -6.33 3.60 8.29
N GLY A 146 -7.38 4.29 7.84
CA GLY A 146 -8.49 3.74 7.07
C GLY A 146 -8.49 4.15 5.60
N ALA A 147 -9.56 3.78 4.90
CA ALA A 147 -9.75 4.10 3.49
C ALA A 147 -9.77 5.61 3.18
N VAL A 148 -10.12 6.44 4.16
CA VAL A 148 -10.13 7.91 4.02
C VAL A 148 -8.72 8.45 3.78
N GLU A 149 -7.77 8.06 4.61
CA GLU A 149 -6.39 8.54 4.52
C GLU A 149 -5.69 7.94 3.30
N ILE A 150 -5.87 6.63 3.09
CA ILE A 150 -5.29 5.91 1.95
C ILE A 150 -5.81 6.48 0.63
N GLY A 151 -7.13 6.68 0.51
CA GLY A 151 -7.73 7.28 -0.68
C GLY A 151 -7.19 8.69 -0.94
N SER A 152 -6.94 9.48 0.10
CA SER A 152 -6.43 10.85 -0.04
C SER A 152 -4.98 10.86 -0.54
N CYS A 153 -4.16 9.93 -0.05
CA CYS A 153 -2.79 9.75 -0.54
C CYS A 153 -2.76 9.30 -2.00
N ILE A 154 -3.63 8.35 -2.37
CA ILE A 154 -3.73 7.87 -3.76
C ILE A 154 -4.24 8.99 -4.68
N PHE A 155 -5.24 9.75 -4.25
CA PHE A 155 -5.77 10.88 -5.03
C PHE A 155 -4.69 11.95 -5.26
N LYS A 156 -3.95 12.37 -4.23
CA LYS A 156 -2.80 13.29 -4.37
C LYS A 156 -1.74 12.77 -5.34
N PHE A 157 -1.47 11.45 -5.32
CA PHE A 157 -0.57 10.83 -6.30
C PHE A 157 -1.13 10.94 -7.72
N LEU A 158 -2.41 10.65 -7.90
CA LEU A 158 -3.09 10.75 -9.19
C LEU A 158 -3.15 12.18 -9.72
N GLU A 159 -3.37 13.19 -8.88
CA GLU A 159 -3.32 14.60 -9.26
C GLU A 159 -1.96 14.97 -9.85
N LYS A 160 -0.87 14.57 -9.18
CA LYS A 160 0.49 14.79 -9.67
C LYS A 160 0.73 14.08 -10.99
N VAL A 161 0.36 12.80 -11.08
CA VAL A 161 0.51 12.00 -12.31
C VAL A 161 -0.27 12.61 -13.47
N ALA A 162 -1.50 13.07 -13.23
CA ALA A 162 -2.34 13.67 -14.24
C ALA A 162 -1.80 15.02 -14.75
N LEU A 163 -1.14 15.79 -13.86
CA LEU A 163 -0.44 17.02 -14.22
C LEU A 163 0.82 16.73 -15.06
N ASP A 164 1.62 15.75 -14.65
CA ASP A 164 2.88 15.40 -15.31
C ASP A 164 2.63 14.69 -16.67
N THR A 165 1.56 13.91 -16.79
CA THR A 165 1.24 13.13 -17.98
C THR A 165 -0.28 13.00 -18.17
N PRO A 166 -0.90 13.96 -18.88
CA PRO A 166 -2.34 13.91 -19.18
C PRO A 166 -2.73 12.69 -20.01
N HIS A 167 -3.96 12.22 -19.80
CA HIS A 167 -4.59 11.08 -20.47
C HIS A 167 -3.86 9.73 -20.27
N ILE A 168 -3.10 9.59 -19.19
CA ILE A 168 -2.37 8.37 -18.84
C ILE A 168 -3.29 7.23 -18.36
N ASP A 169 -2.86 6.00 -18.61
CA ASP A 169 -3.43 4.78 -18.04
C ASP A 169 -2.66 4.36 -16.79
N VAL A 170 -3.34 4.31 -15.64
CA VAL A 170 -2.71 3.98 -14.35
C VAL A 170 -3.11 2.57 -13.92
N VAL A 171 -2.12 1.73 -13.66
CA VAL A 171 -2.28 0.40 -13.08
C VAL A 171 -1.71 0.37 -11.67
N PHE A 172 -2.57 0.14 -10.68
CA PHE A 172 -2.16 -0.06 -9.30
C PHE A 172 -2.08 -1.53 -8.93
N TYR A 173 -1.08 -1.86 -8.12
CA TYR A 173 -1.00 -3.11 -7.37
C TYR A 173 -0.97 -2.84 -5.87
N SER A 174 -1.75 -3.60 -5.11
CA SER A 174 -1.75 -3.49 -3.64
C SER A 174 -2.22 -4.79 -2.98
N ASP A 175 -2.06 -4.89 -1.66
CA ASP A 175 -2.54 -6.03 -0.90
C ASP A 175 -4.07 -6.13 -0.84
N ASN A 176 -4.58 -7.33 -0.54
CA ASN A 176 -6.02 -7.61 -0.48
C ASN A 176 -6.61 -7.27 0.91
N CYS A 177 -6.47 -6.01 1.33
CA CYS A 177 -6.97 -5.47 2.60
C CYS A 177 -8.30 -4.74 2.42
N CYS A 178 -9.40 -5.32 2.90
CA CYS A 178 -10.76 -4.77 2.74
C CYS A 178 -10.94 -3.41 3.44
N GLY A 179 -10.43 -3.26 4.66
CA GLY A 179 -10.62 -2.04 5.45
C GLY A 179 -9.92 -0.79 4.89
N GLN A 180 -8.87 -0.98 4.07
CA GLN A 180 -8.03 0.11 3.59
C GLN A 180 -8.12 0.30 2.07
N GLN A 181 -8.02 -0.78 1.31
CA GLN A 181 -7.72 -0.71 -0.12
C GLN A 181 -8.88 -1.25 -0.97
N LYS A 182 -9.53 -2.33 -0.51
CA LYS A 182 -10.58 -3.03 -1.25
C LYS A 182 -11.97 -2.76 -0.67
N ASN A 183 -12.43 -1.53 -0.87
CA ASN A 183 -13.73 -1.09 -0.40
C ASN A 183 -14.34 -0.07 -1.38
N ARG A 184 -15.64 0.17 -1.22
CA ARG A 184 -16.40 1.10 -2.04
C ARG A 184 -15.86 2.54 -2.02
N TYR A 185 -15.16 2.95 -0.96
CA TYR A 185 -14.66 4.33 -0.83
C TYR A 185 -13.48 4.58 -1.77
N ILE A 186 -12.51 3.66 -1.81
CA ILE A 186 -11.38 3.73 -2.76
C ILE A 186 -11.88 3.64 -4.21
N PHE A 187 -12.85 2.76 -4.48
CA PHE A 187 -13.42 2.61 -5.82
C PHE A 187 -14.23 3.85 -6.25
N SER A 188 -14.95 4.48 -5.33
CA SER A 188 -15.64 5.75 -5.59
C SER A 188 -14.64 6.88 -5.86
N MET A 189 -13.52 6.90 -5.14
CA MET A 189 -12.42 7.84 -5.41
C MET A 189 -11.83 7.62 -6.81
N TYR A 190 -11.63 6.37 -7.26
CA TYR A 190 -11.18 6.11 -8.64
C TYR A 190 -12.17 6.59 -9.69
N ALA A 191 -13.47 6.31 -9.51
CA ALA A 191 -14.52 6.78 -10.41
C ALA A 191 -14.52 8.32 -10.48
N TYR A 192 -14.37 8.99 -9.34
CA TYR A 192 -14.27 10.44 -9.26
C TYR A 192 -13.00 10.98 -9.94
N ALA A 193 -11.84 10.37 -9.69
CA ALA A 193 -10.55 10.79 -10.25
C ALA A 193 -10.54 10.69 -11.77
N VAL A 194 -11.04 9.58 -12.34
CA VAL A 194 -11.13 9.39 -13.80
C VAL A 194 -12.08 10.41 -14.45
N ARG A 195 -13.11 10.85 -13.73
CA ARG A 195 -14.06 11.86 -14.22
C ARG A 195 -13.50 13.29 -14.16
N THR A 196 -12.74 13.61 -13.12
CA THR A 196 -12.33 14.99 -12.81
C THR A 196 -10.90 15.32 -13.24
N LEU A 197 -10.00 14.35 -13.23
CA LEU A 197 -8.61 14.52 -13.64
C LEU A 197 -8.41 14.12 -15.11
N PRO A 198 -7.38 14.62 -15.80
CA PRO A 198 -6.99 14.14 -17.12
C PRO A 198 -6.29 12.77 -17.04
N ILE A 199 -7.01 11.74 -16.58
CA ILE A 199 -6.56 10.33 -16.53
C ILE A 199 -7.47 9.53 -17.46
N HIS A 200 -6.90 8.70 -18.33
CA HIS A 200 -7.69 7.91 -19.27
C HIS A 200 -8.35 6.69 -18.58
N SER A 201 -7.58 5.91 -17.84
CA SER A 201 -8.14 4.82 -17.02
C SER A 201 -7.35 4.57 -15.75
N ILE A 202 -8.04 3.99 -14.77
CA ILE A 202 -7.44 3.46 -13.55
C ILE A 202 -7.81 1.98 -13.45
N THR A 203 -6.81 1.11 -13.43
CA THR A 203 -6.96 -0.32 -13.18
C THR A 203 -6.30 -0.65 -11.85
N HIS A 204 -6.98 -1.37 -10.97
CA HIS A 204 -6.42 -1.79 -9.68
C HIS A 204 -6.47 -3.31 -9.57
N LYS A 205 -5.28 -3.91 -9.41
CA LYS A 205 -5.04 -5.35 -9.35
C LYS A 205 -4.62 -5.74 -7.93
N PHE A 206 -5.35 -6.66 -7.30
CA PHE A 206 -5.13 -7.07 -5.91
C PHE A 206 -4.20 -8.28 -5.81
N LEU A 207 -3.13 -8.15 -5.04
CA LEU A 207 -2.18 -9.23 -4.81
C LEU A 207 -2.80 -10.38 -4.01
N ILE A 208 -2.41 -11.61 -4.36
CA ILE A 208 -2.87 -12.83 -3.68
C ILE A 208 -2.29 -12.86 -2.25
N ARG A 209 -3.18 -13.06 -1.27
CA ARG A 209 -2.86 -12.98 0.18
C ARG A 209 -1.72 -13.93 0.58
N GLY A 210 -0.84 -13.46 1.47
CA GLY A 210 0.24 -14.26 2.05
C GLY A 210 1.36 -14.63 1.07
N HIS A 211 1.38 -14.03 -0.12
CA HIS A 211 2.38 -14.30 -1.15
C HIS A 211 2.99 -13.03 -1.76
N THR A 212 2.76 -11.90 -1.08
CA THR A 212 3.26 -10.60 -1.44
C THR A 212 4.80 -10.64 -1.42
N GLN A 213 5.40 -10.44 -2.58
CA GLN A 213 6.79 -10.05 -2.73
C GLN A 213 6.75 -8.73 -3.48
N ASN A 214 6.61 -7.63 -2.73
CA ASN A 214 6.38 -6.33 -3.31
C ASN A 214 7.67 -5.51 -3.39
N LYS A 215 7.77 -4.65 -4.40
CA LYS A 215 8.80 -3.61 -4.40
C LYS A 215 8.52 -2.53 -3.32
N GLY A 216 7.27 -2.39 -2.88
CA GLY A 216 6.89 -1.63 -1.68
C GLY A 216 7.59 -2.17 -0.42
N ASP A 217 7.59 -3.49 -0.24
CA ASP A 217 8.30 -4.17 0.86
C ASP A 217 9.80 -3.87 0.86
N ASN A 218 10.40 -3.64 -0.31
CA ASN A 218 11.80 -3.21 -0.39
C ASN A 218 11.98 -1.79 0.17
N ALA A 219 11.07 -0.87 -0.13
CA ALA A 219 11.12 0.47 0.45
C ALA A 219 10.95 0.43 1.98
N HIS A 220 9.94 -0.30 2.47
CA HIS A 220 9.71 -0.50 3.90
C HIS A 220 10.90 -1.17 4.59
N SER A 221 11.49 -2.22 3.99
CA SER A 221 12.68 -2.89 4.51
C SER A 221 13.90 -1.96 4.61
N ILE A 222 14.07 -1.06 3.64
CA ILE A 222 15.16 -0.06 3.65
C ILE A 222 14.91 0.98 4.76
N ILE A 223 13.67 1.46 4.90
CA ILE A 223 13.26 2.39 5.95
C ILE A 223 13.45 1.76 7.33
N GLU A 224 13.00 0.52 7.54
CA GLU A 224 13.15 -0.22 8.80
C GLU A 224 14.62 -0.42 9.18
N LYS A 225 15.48 -0.72 8.20
CA LYS A 225 16.94 -0.80 8.43
C LYS A 225 17.50 0.55 8.87
N ALA A 226 17.08 1.65 8.24
CA ALA A 226 17.52 2.99 8.61
C ALA A 226 17.06 3.34 10.04
N ILE A 227 15.80 3.07 10.38
CA ILE A 227 15.25 3.26 11.73
C ILE A 227 16.01 2.42 12.76
N LYS A 228 16.23 1.13 12.48
CA LYS A 228 16.97 0.23 13.36
C LYS A 228 18.40 0.71 13.58
N SER A 229 19.06 1.23 12.55
CA SER A 229 20.40 1.79 12.67
C SER A 229 20.40 3.05 13.52
N ALA A 230 19.45 3.96 13.30
CA ALA A 230 19.34 5.21 14.05
C ALA A 230 19.09 4.98 15.54
N LYS A 231 18.28 3.97 15.88
CA LYS A 231 18.02 3.58 17.27
C LYS A 231 19.27 3.17 18.06
N LYS A 232 20.37 2.78 17.38
CA LYS A 232 21.67 2.50 18.05
C LYS A 232 22.38 3.77 18.52
N SER A 233 22.08 4.91 17.90
CA SER A 233 22.67 6.20 18.23
C SER A 233 21.83 7.00 19.22
N GLY A 234 20.60 6.56 19.50
CA GLY A 234 19.72 7.15 20.50
C GLY A 234 18.23 6.88 20.23
N PRO A 235 17.34 7.22 21.17
CA PRO A 235 15.90 7.08 20.98
C PRO A 235 15.34 8.05 19.92
N ILE A 236 14.22 7.63 19.33
CA ILE A 236 13.35 8.47 18.50
C ILE A 236 12.24 8.99 19.41
N TYR A 237 12.17 10.31 19.58
CA TYR A 237 11.27 10.99 20.49
C TYR A 237 10.10 11.70 19.81
N VAL A 238 10.20 12.07 18.53
CA VAL A 238 9.11 12.78 17.82
C VAL A 238 8.95 12.29 16.37
N PRO A 239 7.76 12.45 15.75
CA PRO A 239 7.49 12.01 14.37
C PRO A 239 8.46 12.59 13.33
N ASP A 240 8.91 13.84 13.49
CA ASP A 240 9.81 14.53 12.56
C ASP A 240 11.15 13.80 12.37
N GLN A 241 11.61 13.10 13.42
CA GLN A 241 12.82 12.28 13.32
C GLN A 241 12.60 11.09 12.37
N TYR A 242 11.42 10.49 12.34
CA TYR A 242 11.10 9.47 11.34
C TYR A 242 11.11 10.05 9.92
N VAL A 243 10.55 11.23 9.72
CA VAL A 243 10.54 11.89 8.40
C VAL A 243 11.96 12.03 7.85
N GLN A 244 12.90 12.50 8.68
CA GLN A 244 14.30 12.62 8.29
C GLN A 244 14.96 11.26 8.02
N LEU A 245 14.64 10.25 8.83
CA LEU A 245 15.16 8.90 8.62
C LEU A 245 14.63 8.29 7.32
N ILE A 246 13.35 8.49 6.99
CA ILE A 246 12.73 8.01 5.75
C ILE A 246 13.40 8.69 4.55
N ARG A 247 13.52 10.03 4.54
CA ARG A 247 14.19 10.78 3.46
C ARG A 247 15.59 10.25 3.17
N ASN A 248 16.34 9.91 4.23
CA ASN A 248 17.74 9.49 4.15
C ASN A 248 17.96 7.96 4.13
N ALA A 249 16.88 7.17 4.11
CA ALA A 249 16.96 5.72 4.23
C ALA A 249 17.64 5.08 3.01
N LYS A 250 17.32 5.56 1.81
CA LYS A 250 17.82 5.00 0.56
C LYS A 250 19.18 5.60 0.21
N LYS A 251 20.23 4.77 0.25
CA LYS A 251 21.62 5.20 -0.02
C LYS A 251 22.01 5.28 -1.49
N LYS A 252 21.27 4.61 -2.38
CA LYS A 252 21.55 4.56 -3.83
C LYS A 252 20.28 4.81 -4.65
N GLY A 253 20.42 5.58 -5.73
CA GLY A 253 19.31 5.97 -6.61
C GLY A 253 18.51 7.16 -6.08
N LYS A 254 17.32 7.39 -6.64
CA LYS A 254 16.47 8.53 -6.26
C LYS A 254 16.00 8.40 -4.80
N PRO A 255 16.24 9.41 -3.93
CA PRO A 255 15.80 9.38 -2.54
C PRO A 255 14.27 9.32 -2.45
N TYR A 256 13.75 8.95 -1.28
CA TYR A 256 12.30 8.94 -1.06
C TYR A 256 11.78 10.37 -0.94
N VAL A 257 10.73 10.68 -1.69
CA VAL A 257 9.99 11.95 -1.53
C VAL A 257 9.05 11.74 -0.36
N VAL A 258 9.19 12.53 0.71
CA VAL A 258 8.31 12.43 1.88
C VAL A 258 7.41 13.65 1.93
N HIS A 259 6.10 13.40 1.91
CA HIS A 259 5.04 14.38 2.16
C HIS A 259 4.51 14.19 3.58
N GLU A 260 4.80 15.15 4.44
CA GLU A 260 4.19 15.28 5.75
C GLU A 260 2.73 15.73 5.57
N LEU A 261 1.77 14.89 5.95
CA LEU A 261 0.35 15.21 5.85
C LEU A 261 -0.19 15.81 7.13
N ASN A 262 -1.13 16.75 6.96
CA ASN A 262 -1.90 17.40 8.00
C ASN A 262 -3.36 16.89 7.97
N PHE A 263 -4.15 17.13 9.03
CA PHE A 263 -5.57 16.74 9.07
C PHE A 263 -6.39 17.38 7.93
N THR A 264 -5.94 18.52 7.43
CA THR A 264 -6.57 19.23 6.30
C THR A 264 -6.35 18.58 4.95
N ASP A 265 -5.42 17.61 4.84
CA ASP A 265 -5.08 16.91 3.60
C ASP A 265 -6.04 15.76 3.28
N PHE A 266 -6.85 15.35 4.24
CA PHE A 266 -7.72 14.19 4.11
C PHE A 266 -9.11 14.58 3.61
N ILE A 267 -9.59 13.86 2.60
CA ILE A 267 -10.89 14.06 1.93
C ILE A 267 -11.87 12.98 2.40
N ASP A 268 -13.12 13.37 2.64
CA ASP A 268 -14.17 12.43 3.02
C ASP A 268 -14.67 11.60 1.82
N TRP A 269 -13.96 10.51 1.54
CA TRP A 269 -14.35 9.56 0.49
C TRP A 269 -15.62 8.77 0.83
N LYS A 270 -16.09 8.79 2.08
CA LYS A 270 -17.34 8.13 2.46
C LYS A 270 -18.52 8.99 2.03
N ASP A 271 -18.49 10.28 2.34
CA ASP A 271 -19.46 11.26 1.85
C ASP A 271 -19.49 11.27 0.31
N LEU A 272 -18.32 11.24 -0.35
CA LEU A 272 -18.27 11.12 -1.82
C LEU A 272 -18.94 9.84 -2.33
N ALA A 273 -18.67 8.69 -1.71
CA ALA A 273 -19.26 7.42 -2.13
C ALA A 273 -20.80 7.44 -2.00
N ASP A 274 -21.31 8.08 -0.96
CA ASP A 274 -22.75 8.25 -0.77
C ASP A 274 -23.36 9.25 -1.76
N GLN A 275 -22.66 10.35 -2.08
CA GLN A 275 -23.07 11.31 -3.12
C GLN A 275 -23.11 10.69 -4.52
N LEU A 276 -22.10 9.89 -4.87
CA LEU A 276 -22.06 9.19 -6.16
C LEU A 276 -23.10 8.07 -6.23
N ALA A 277 -23.38 7.41 -5.11
CA ALA A 277 -24.27 6.24 -5.03
C ALA A 277 -23.89 5.12 -6.01
N VAL A 278 -22.59 4.91 -6.22
CA VAL A 278 -22.07 3.87 -7.13
C VAL A 278 -22.58 2.49 -6.71
N ASN A 279 -23.11 1.72 -7.67
CA ASN A 279 -23.61 0.38 -7.39
C ASN A 279 -22.45 -0.62 -7.33
N PHE A 280 -22.10 -1.03 -6.11
CA PHE A 280 -21.13 -2.10 -5.84
C PHE A 280 -21.77 -3.42 -5.42
N TYR A 281 -23.09 -3.56 -5.58
CA TYR A 281 -23.87 -4.67 -5.03
C TYR A 281 -24.42 -5.59 -6.11
N LYS A 282 -24.74 -5.07 -7.30
CA LYS A 282 -25.26 -5.84 -8.44
C LYS A 282 -24.55 -5.53 -9.73
N ASN A 283 -24.24 -6.56 -10.52
CA ASN A 283 -23.73 -6.40 -11.89
C ASN A 283 -24.88 -6.10 -12.87
N LEU A 284 -24.53 -5.87 -14.14
CA LEU A 284 -25.52 -5.65 -15.21
C LEU A 284 -26.42 -6.86 -15.48
N ASN A 285 -25.98 -8.08 -15.14
CA ASN A 285 -26.76 -9.31 -15.29
C ASN A 285 -27.76 -9.51 -14.14
N GLY A 286 -27.69 -8.70 -13.08
CA GLY A 286 -28.54 -8.79 -11.89
C GLY A 286 -27.94 -9.61 -10.74
N ASP A 287 -26.76 -10.19 -10.92
CA ASP A 287 -26.08 -11.01 -9.91
C ASP A 287 -25.44 -10.15 -8.82
N ASN A 288 -25.33 -10.72 -7.63
CA ASN A 288 -24.69 -10.07 -6.49
C ASN A 288 -23.17 -9.96 -6.67
N VAL A 289 -22.62 -8.77 -6.42
CA VAL A 289 -21.19 -8.49 -6.49
C VAL A 289 -20.58 -8.61 -5.10
N ARG A 290 -19.60 -9.53 -4.96
CA ARG A 290 -18.80 -9.67 -3.74
C ARG A 290 -17.46 -8.97 -3.93
N LEU A 291 -17.28 -7.83 -3.26
CA LEU A 291 -16.03 -7.07 -3.34
C LEU A 291 -14.82 -7.88 -2.87
N SER A 292 -14.99 -8.82 -1.93
CA SER A 292 -13.93 -9.74 -1.49
C SER A 292 -13.35 -10.59 -2.62
N ASP A 293 -14.13 -10.84 -3.68
CA ASP A 293 -13.80 -11.81 -4.71
C ASP A 293 -13.12 -11.15 -5.91
N ILE A 294 -13.30 -9.83 -6.07
CA ILE A 294 -12.67 -9.03 -7.12
C ILE A 294 -11.14 -9.18 -7.09
N ARG A 295 -10.51 -9.46 -8.23
CA ARG A 295 -9.06 -9.52 -8.39
C ARG A 295 -8.53 -8.34 -9.17
N VAL A 296 -9.30 -7.88 -10.15
CA VAL A 296 -9.00 -6.70 -10.96
C VAL A 296 -10.25 -5.85 -11.08
N ILE A 297 -10.12 -4.54 -10.94
CA ILE A 297 -11.19 -3.58 -11.20
C ILE A 297 -10.66 -2.44 -12.07
N LYS A 298 -11.47 -1.95 -13.02
CA LYS A 298 -11.08 -0.93 -13.99
C LYS A 298 -12.17 0.13 -14.15
N PHE A 299 -11.73 1.38 -14.14
CA PHE A 299 -12.52 2.59 -14.39
C PHE A 299 -11.94 3.31 -15.61
N VAL A 300 -12.80 3.76 -16.53
CA VAL A 300 -12.39 4.41 -17.79
C VAL A 300 -13.10 5.75 -17.95
N LYS A 301 -12.38 6.76 -18.44
CA LYS A 301 -12.91 8.11 -18.62
C LYS A 301 -14.05 8.13 -19.62
N GLY A 302 -15.13 8.81 -19.27
CA GLY A 302 -16.35 8.89 -20.08
C GLY A 302 -17.23 7.63 -20.05
N SER A 303 -16.85 6.58 -19.31
CA SER A 303 -17.68 5.39 -19.12
C SER A 303 -18.64 5.56 -17.96
N ASP A 304 -19.92 5.19 -18.15
CA ASP A 304 -20.93 5.06 -17.09
C ASP A 304 -20.91 3.68 -16.42
N VAL A 305 -19.96 2.83 -16.78
CA VAL A 305 -19.75 1.51 -16.18
C VAL A 305 -18.31 1.33 -15.72
N TYR A 306 -18.13 0.55 -14.65
CA TYR A 306 -16.84 0.01 -14.26
C TYR A 306 -16.84 -1.50 -14.53
N SER A 307 -15.65 -2.04 -14.82
CA SER A 307 -15.47 -3.46 -15.13
C SER A 307 -14.61 -4.13 -14.06
N TYR A 308 -14.88 -5.40 -13.76
CA TYR A 308 -14.06 -6.18 -12.83
C TYR A 308 -13.91 -7.64 -13.27
N LYS A 309 -12.85 -8.28 -12.77
CA LYS A 309 -12.60 -9.72 -12.87
C LYS A 309 -12.46 -10.34 -11.49
N THR A 310 -12.85 -11.60 -11.34
CA THR A 310 -12.71 -12.40 -10.10
C THR A 310 -11.54 -13.39 -10.16
N SER A 311 -10.86 -13.47 -11.30
CA SER A 311 -9.71 -14.34 -11.56
C SER A 311 -8.67 -13.60 -12.43
N TYR A 312 -7.41 -14.00 -12.30
CA TYR A 312 -6.31 -13.59 -13.19
C TYR A 312 -6.17 -14.47 -14.45
N GLU A 313 -7.06 -15.44 -14.66
CA GLU A 313 -7.08 -16.22 -15.89
C GLU A 313 -7.36 -15.32 -17.10
N ASP A 314 -6.61 -15.53 -18.19
CA ASP A 314 -6.78 -14.75 -19.43
C ASP A 314 -8.20 -14.95 -20.01
N THR A 315 -8.80 -16.13 -19.81
CA THR A 315 -10.18 -16.49 -20.17
C THR A 315 -11.24 -15.84 -19.30
N ALA A 316 -10.88 -15.24 -18.16
CA ALA A 316 -11.85 -14.66 -17.25
C ALA A 316 -12.53 -13.43 -17.90
N GLU A 317 -13.86 -13.49 -17.97
CA GLU A 317 -14.69 -12.43 -18.53
C GLU A 317 -14.66 -11.16 -17.67
N TRP A 318 -14.74 -10.00 -18.35
CA TRP A 318 -14.94 -8.73 -17.68
C TRP A 318 -16.41 -8.56 -17.35
N ILE A 319 -16.74 -8.52 -16.06
CA ILE A 319 -18.09 -8.27 -15.58
C ILE A 319 -18.26 -6.76 -15.39
N GLN A 320 -19.37 -6.23 -15.86
CA GLN A 320 -19.65 -4.79 -15.82
C GLN A 320 -20.71 -4.44 -14.76
N CYS A 321 -20.52 -3.26 -14.15
CA CYS A 321 -21.43 -2.66 -13.18
C CYS A 321 -21.65 -1.19 -13.51
N ILE A 322 -22.86 -0.70 -13.24
CA ILE A 322 -23.21 0.71 -13.47
C ILE A 322 -22.55 1.61 -12.42
N ILE A 323 -21.84 2.63 -12.89
CA ILE A 323 -21.47 3.79 -12.10
C ILE A 323 -22.69 4.70 -12.11
N HIS A 324 -23.49 4.69 -11.05
CA HIS A 324 -24.52 5.72 -10.94
C HIS A 324 -23.83 7.07 -10.81
N THR A 325 -24.14 7.98 -11.73
CA THR A 325 -23.68 9.36 -11.71
C THR A 325 -24.85 10.24 -11.30
N GLY A 326 -25.18 10.24 -10.00
CA GLY A 326 -26.16 11.15 -9.39
C GLY A 326 -27.61 10.64 -9.34
N PRO A 327 -28.49 11.36 -8.60
CA PRO A 327 -29.77 10.82 -8.15
C PRO A 327 -30.79 10.67 -9.29
N LYS A 328 -31.16 9.43 -9.59
CA LYS A 328 -32.44 9.11 -10.26
C LYS A 328 -33.60 9.32 -9.27
N ARG A 329 -33.93 10.58 -8.91
CA ARG A 329 -35.28 10.98 -8.42
C ARG A 329 -35.39 12.50 -8.20
N ARG A 330 -36.43 13.07 -8.85
CA ARG A 330 -36.95 14.46 -8.84
C ARG A 330 -36.17 15.53 -9.62
N ASN A 331 -36.82 15.97 -10.70
CA ASN A 331 -36.59 17.18 -11.50
C ASN A 331 -35.26 17.30 -12.25
N ARG A 332 -35.35 16.94 -13.53
CA ARG A 332 -34.39 17.14 -14.63
C ARG A 332 -34.05 18.62 -14.94
N LYS A 333 -34.27 19.56 -13.99
CA LYS A 333 -34.07 21.01 -14.16
C LYS A 333 -32.87 21.59 -13.40
N ASN A 334 -32.17 20.82 -12.57
CA ASN A 334 -30.90 21.25 -11.96
C ASN A 334 -29.77 20.35 -12.48
N GLN A 335 -29.39 20.54 -13.75
CA GLN A 335 -28.14 19.99 -14.27
C GLN A 335 -26.97 20.72 -13.59
N THR A 336 -25.89 19.97 -13.31
CA THR A 336 -24.63 20.39 -12.67
C THR A 336 -24.71 20.87 -11.22
N ALA A 337 -25.16 20.02 -10.29
CA ALA A 337 -24.58 20.11 -8.94
C ALA A 337 -23.15 19.58 -9.04
N GLU A 338 -22.17 20.48 -8.95
CA GLU A 338 -20.75 20.13 -8.90
C GLU A 338 -20.52 19.21 -7.69
N ILE A 339 -20.00 18.01 -7.93
CA ILE A 339 -19.72 17.07 -6.83
C ILE A 339 -18.53 17.62 -6.07
N LEU A 340 -18.80 18.26 -4.94
CA LEU A 340 -17.80 18.87 -4.09
C LEU A 340 -17.29 17.84 -3.09
N VAL A 341 -15.98 17.59 -3.13
CA VAL A 341 -15.29 16.83 -2.09
C VAL A 341 -15.15 17.67 -0.82
N LYS A 342 -15.45 17.07 0.33
CA LYS A 342 -15.33 17.70 1.66
C LYS A 342 -14.06 17.22 2.36
N LYS A 343 -13.53 18.02 3.27
CA LYS A 343 -12.47 17.56 4.18
C LYS A 343 -13.04 16.53 5.15
N ALA A 344 -12.27 15.48 5.42
CA ALA A 344 -12.62 14.45 6.40
C ALA A 344 -12.54 14.97 7.83
N TYR A 345 -11.69 15.97 8.08
CA TYR A 345 -11.44 16.52 9.40
C TYR A 345 -11.45 18.04 9.39
N ASN A 346 -12.06 18.62 10.42
CA ASN A 346 -12.10 20.07 10.64
C ASN A 346 -11.05 20.52 11.68
N ALA A 347 -10.48 19.58 12.43
CA ALA A 347 -9.47 19.80 13.46
C ALA A 347 -8.58 18.56 13.60
N LYS A 348 -7.52 18.66 14.41
CA LYS A 348 -6.71 17.52 14.83
C LYS A 348 -7.56 16.49 15.57
N LEU A 349 -7.16 15.23 15.50
CA LEU A 349 -7.81 14.13 16.20
C LEU A 349 -7.29 14.03 17.62
N CYS A 350 -8.20 13.85 18.58
CA CYS A 350 -7.85 13.56 19.96
C CYS A 350 -7.21 12.18 20.06
N ILE A 351 -6.13 12.08 20.83
CA ILE A 351 -5.59 10.78 21.25
C ILE A 351 -6.32 10.32 22.52
N SER A 352 -6.32 9.01 22.78
CA SER A 352 -7.02 8.47 23.94
C SER A 352 -6.44 8.99 25.26
N GLU A 353 -7.29 9.19 26.28
CA GLU A 353 -6.86 9.68 27.60
C GLU A 353 -5.75 8.82 28.20
N ARG A 354 -5.89 7.48 28.16
CA ARG A 354 -4.83 6.55 28.60
C ARG A 354 -3.49 6.81 27.91
N LYS A 355 -3.51 7.12 26.61
CA LYS A 355 -2.28 7.40 25.85
C LYS A 355 -1.71 8.77 26.24
N LYS A 356 -2.57 9.76 26.43
CA LYS A 356 -2.18 11.07 26.97
C LYS A 356 -1.51 10.96 28.33
N GLU A 357 -2.11 10.23 29.26
CA GLU A 357 -1.53 9.97 30.59
C GLU A 357 -0.17 9.28 30.50
N ASP A 358 -0.06 8.23 29.69
CA ASP A 358 1.20 7.50 29.50
C ASP A 358 2.30 8.41 28.89
N LEU A 359 1.97 9.26 27.91
CA LEU A 359 2.92 10.19 27.30
C LEU A 359 3.34 11.30 28.28
N LEU A 360 2.40 11.88 29.03
CA LEU A 360 2.70 12.87 30.07
C LEU A 360 3.58 12.27 31.17
N HIS A 361 3.34 11.01 31.57
CA HIS A 361 4.20 10.31 32.52
C HIS A 361 5.63 10.18 31.99
N LEU A 362 5.83 9.84 30.71
CA LEU A 362 7.17 9.73 30.11
C LEU A 362 7.91 11.07 30.11
N ILE A 363 7.20 12.19 29.94
CA ILE A 363 7.77 13.55 30.02
C ILE A 363 8.10 13.90 31.46
N ASN A 364 7.15 13.77 32.39
CA ASN A 364 7.32 14.10 33.81
C ASN A 364 8.41 13.28 34.48
N SER A 365 8.62 12.04 34.02
CA SER A 365 9.69 11.15 34.49
C SER A 365 11.05 11.44 33.83
N ASN A 366 11.15 12.48 32.99
CA ASN A 366 12.33 12.83 32.19
C ASN A 366 12.86 11.70 31.28
N ILE A 367 12.00 10.73 30.92
CA ILE A 367 12.35 9.66 29.98
C ILE A 367 12.32 10.21 28.54
N ILE A 368 11.36 11.09 28.26
CA ILE A 368 11.39 11.99 27.11
C ILE A 368 12.10 13.28 27.57
N PRO A 369 13.17 13.72 26.90
CA PRO A 369 13.82 14.99 27.22
C PRO A 369 12.85 16.16 27.11
N LYS A 370 12.92 17.11 28.06
CA LYS A 370 12.08 18.32 28.09
C LYS A 370 12.10 19.15 26.81
N TYR A 371 13.18 19.02 26.02
CA TYR A 371 13.25 19.60 24.67
C TYR A 371 12.04 19.23 23.78
N TYR A 372 11.52 18.01 23.91
CA TYR A 372 10.39 17.52 23.10
C TYR A 372 9.01 17.75 23.74
N GLU A 373 8.95 18.26 24.97
CA GLU A 373 7.70 18.54 25.68
C GLU A 373 6.71 19.42 24.90
N PRO A 374 7.13 20.50 24.19
CA PRO A 374 6.21 21.34 23.43
C PRO A 374 5.44 20.57 22.35
N PHE A 375 6.08 19.61 21.69
CA PHE A 375 5.42 18.78 20.68
C PHE A 375 4.28 17.97 21.31
N TYR A 376 4.55 17.29 22.43
CA TYR A 376 3.55 16.46 23.10
C TYR A 376 2.42 17.29 23.69
N ASN A 377 2.71 18.45 24.28
CA ASN A 377 1.68 19.36 24.77
C ASN A 377 0.75 19.86 23.65
N SER A 378 1.25 19.95 22.40
CA SER A 378 0.43 20.32 21.24
C SER A 378 -0.54 19.23 20.74
N LEU A 379 -0.49 18.02 21.31
CA LEU A 379 -1.39 16.90 21.01
C LEU A 379 -2.66 16.89 21.87
N PHE A 380 -2.69 17.69 22.95
CA PHE A 380 -3.68 17.59 24.03
C PHE A 380 -4.67 18.73 24.08
#